data_AF-A0A9D4NTR3-F1
#
_entry.id   AF-A0A9D4NTR3-F1
#
_cell.length_a   1.000
_cell.length_b   1.000
_cell.length_c   1.000
_cell.angle_alpha   90.00
_cell.angle_beta   90.00
_cell.angle_gamma   90.00
#
_symmetry.space_group_name_H-M   'P 1'
#
loop_
_entity.id
_entity.type
_entity.pdbx_description
1 polymer ?
#
loop_
_entity_poly.entity_id
_entity_poly.type
_entity_poly.pdbx_seq_one_letter_code
_entity_poly.pdbx_strand_id
1 'polypeptide(L)'
;MNKVQSVQRNVRNIIRIIITIIAIVICAYQIYIVCNLYLRYPTTVDIRVDPSPFVHLPGITVCSELSSTILVEKLIKIEPSIYDDFVGKTRTQIAMMLKKRKYRDKLLKSLHSQTIDIQHNLTVSTEKFFKKCHLATPLGQYLNRVSNNNYYSSTLMHPNWDLQSYNRINCSTLNPIHETISYEFKCFTLFLNRTAYQDINYQIPKDAAANLKYLAWIELNRDFMFNGLIYIHSPEMSHQFAATSNIQQLDPDKHQFVSVSFERQITKLLPPPYATNCYDYRKDGYACRSDCMTECKTKTYVQRADGWPGDVYADNNVSYRFSKTWTNSWSSSGHLEEGLDASELAACSYQCGQMDDCESVQYDVRTARVRERDEDDKSQSHSFTIGILPPKNFQIINEHVPKFEKIEFLIYIGGLISLYMGISFRSIGVSILSWATFSSKHQSGLCIWCCRQTDLKDNNTPTAIAVATSATGNNQQADKTIYYNLPPPTTTIFYNKDYK
;
A
#
# COMPACT_ATOMS: atom_id res chain seq x y z
N MET A 1 -40.15 -34.50 65.98
CA MET A 1 -39.58 -34.67 64.62
C MET A 1 -39.55 -33.37 63.79
N ASN A 2 -40.55 -32.48 63.85
CA ASN A 2 -40.63 -31.29 63.00
C ASN A 2 -39.47 -30.26 63.18
N LYS A 3 -38.91 -30.12 64.38
CA LYS A 3 -37.83 -29.16 64.66
C LYS A 3 -36.50 -29.52 63.97
N VAL A 4 -36.17 -30.82 63.89
CA VAL A 4 -34.95 -31.31 63.23
C VAL A 4 -35.02 -31.13 61.72
N GLN A 5 -36.18 -31.42 61.12
CA GLN A 5 -36.42 -31.22 59.69
C GLN A 5 -36.35 -29.73 59.30
N SER A 6 -36.86 -28.83 60.15
CA SER A 6 -36.76 -27.38 59.93
C SER A 6 -35.31 -26.89 59.95
N VAL A 7 -34.50 -27.36 60.90
CA VAL A 7 -33.08 -26.98 60.98
C VAL A 7 -32.31 -27.50 59.77
N GLN A 8 -32.51 -28.76 59.37
CA GLN A 8 -31.87 -29.32 58.18
C GLN A 8 -32.25 -28.56 56.90
N ARG A 9 -33.50 -28.11 56.78
CA ARG A 9 -33.96 -27.30 55.64
C ARG A 9 -33.28 -25.93 55.60
N ASN A 10 -33.18 -25.26 56.75
CA ASN A 10 -32.54 -23.95 56.85
C ASN A 10 -31.04 -24.05 56.55
N VAL A 11 -30.33 -25.05 57.09
CA VAL A 11 -28.91 -25.27 56.81
C VAL A 11 -28.68 -25.54 55.32
N ARG A 12 -29.51 -26.40 54.70
CA ARG A 12 -29.43 -26.66 53.25
C ARG A 12 -29.64 -25.40 52.42
N ASN A 13 -30.59 -24.55 52.81
CA ASN A 13 -30.86 -23.29 52.11
C ASN A 13 -29.69 -22.30 52.26
N ILE A 14 -29.11 -22.18 53.45
CA ILE A 14 -27.93 -21.33 53.70
C ILE A 14 -26.75 -21.79 52.85
N ILE A 15 -26.46 -23.09 52.81
CA ILE A 15 -25.37 -23.65 51.98
C ILE A 15 -25.60 -23.33 50.50
N ARG A 16 -26.84 -23.51 49.99
CA ARG A 16 -27.18 -23.18 48.59
C ARG A 16 -26.97 -21.70 48.29
N ILE A 17 -27.38 -20.81 49.19
CA ILE A 17 -27.20 -19.36 49.03
C ILE A 17 -25.70 -19.03 48.97
N ILE A 18 -24.89 -19.56 49.89
CA ILE A 18 -23.43 -19.33 49.92
C ILE A 18 -22.78 -19.81 48.62
N ILE A 19 -23.07 -21.04 48.17
CA ILE A 19 -22.53 -21.58 46.92
C ILE A 19 -22.94 -20.71 45.73
N THR A 20 -24.19 -20.23 45.70
CA THR A 20 -24.69 -19.37 44.62
C THR A 20 -23.97 -18.02 44.60
N ILE A 21 -23.76 -17.39 45.76
CA ILE A 21 -23.00 -16.13 45.86
C ILE A 21 -21.56 -16.33 45.38
N ILE A 22 -20.89 -17.40 45.82
CA ILE A 22 -19.53 -17.72 45.39
C ILE A 22 -19.48 -17.92 43.87
N ALA A 23 -20.43 -18.66 43.29
CA ALA A 23 -20.52 -18.87 41.85
C ALA A 23 -20.73 -17.55 41.08
N ILE A 24 -21.58 -16.64 41.58
CA ILE A 24 -21.80 -15.32 40.99
C ILE A 24 -20.52 -14.48 41.02
N VAL A 25 -19.81 -14.43 42.16
CA VAL A 25 -18.58 -13.65 42.31
C VAL A 25 -17.49 -14.17 41.36
N ILE A 26 -17.32 -15.49 41.27
CA ILE A 26 -16.34 -16.09 40.35
C ILE A 26 -16.71 -15.81 38.90
N CYS A 27 -17.99 -15.97 38.53
CA CYS A 27 -18.48 -15.67 37.19
C CYS A 27 -18.22 -14.20 36.80
N ALA A 28 -18.57 -13.26 37.68
CA ALA A 28 -18.35 -11.84 37.46
C ALA A 28 -16.86 -11.49 37.32
N TYR A 29 -15.99 -12.11 38.13
CA TYR A 29 -14.55 -11.94 38.03
C TYR A 29 -13.99 -12.45 36.69
N GLN A 30 -14.44 -13.61 36.22
CA GLN A 30 -14.00 -14.13 34.93
C GLN A 30 -14.54 -13.31 33.75
N ILE A 31 -15.80 -12.87 33.80
CA ILE A 31 -16.37 -11.94 32.83
C ILE A 31 -15.54 -10.65 32.80
N TYR A 32 -15.19 -10.09 33.95
CA TYR A 32 -14.33 -8.90 34.03
C TYR A 32 -12.98 -9.12 33.34
N ILE A 33 -12.32 -10.27 33.56
CA ILE A 33 -11.06 -10.60 32.88
C ILE A 33 -11.26 -10.67 31.36
N VAL A 34 -12.29 -11.37 30.89
CA VAL A 34 -12.57 -11.51 29.45
C VAL A 34 -12.91 -10.17 28.82
N CYS A 35 -13.73 -9.34 29.49
CA CYS A 35 -14.03 -7.98 29.05
C CYS A 35 -12.76 -7.11 28.98
N ASN A 36 -11.91 -7.15 29.99
CA ASN A 36 -10.66 -6.39 29.99
C ASN A 36 -9.71 -6.85 28.87
N LEU A 37 -9.63 -8.16 28.62
CA LEU A 37 -8.84 -8.70 27.52
C LEU A 37 -9.39 -8.29 26.15
N TYR A 38 -10.73 -8.31 25.98
CA TYR A 38 -11.41 -7.89 24.77
C TYR A 38 -11.24 -6.39 24.49
N LEU A 39 -11.44 -5.55 25.52
CA LEU A 39 -11.33 -4.09 25.44
C LEU A 39 -9.89 -3.56 25.28
N ARG A 40 -8.88 -4.43 25.42
CA ARG A 40 -7.50 -4.11 25.02
C ARG A 40 -7.30 -4.17 23.50
N TYR A 41 -8.29 -4.66 22.75
CA TYR A 41 -8.24 -4.85 21.30
C TYR A 41 -6.95 -5.53 20.80
N PRO A 42 -6.53 -6.66 21.40
CA PRO A 42 -5.35 -7.37 20.95
C PRO A 42 -5.55 -7.90 19.52
N THR A 43 -4.50 -7.88 18.73
CA THR A 43 -4.47 -8.41 17.37
C THR A 43 -3.54 -9.61 17.28
N THR A 44 -3.84 -10.53 16.36
CA THR A 44 -2.93 -11.61 15.96
C THR A 44 -2.60 -11.46 14.48
N VAL A 45 -1.41 -11.90 14.07
CA VAL A 45 -1.02 -11.90 12.65
C VAL A 45 -1.33 -13.26 12.07
N ASP A 46 -2.21 -13.28 11.07
CA ASP A 46 -2.45 -14.43 10.23
C ASP A 46 -1.54 -14.33 9.00
N ILE A 47 -0.61 -15.28 8.86
CA ILE A 47 0.31 -15.35 7.72
C ILE A 47 -0.29 -16.33 6.72
N ARG A 48 -0.87 -15.78 5.66
CA ARG A 48 -1.48 -16.56 4.58
C ARG A 48 -0.57 -16.57 3.37
N VAL A 49 -0.43 -17.74 2.78
CA VAL A 49 0.25 -17.95 1.51
C VAL A 49 -0.86 -18.05 0.47
N ASP A 50 -1.13 -16.96 -0.24
CA ASP A 50 -2.27 -16.85 -1.15
C ASP A 50 -1.88 -17.26 -2.58
N PRO A 51 -2.47 -18.35 -3.12
CA PRO A 51 -2.37 -18.70 -4.53
C PRO A 51 -3.25 -17.81 -5.39
N SER A 52 -2.92 -16.51 -5.43
CA SER A 52 -3.58 -15.58 -6.34
C SER A 52 -3.60 -16.17 -7.76
N PRO A 53 -4.77 -16.21 -8.43
CA PRO A 53 -4.87 -16.65 -9.81
C PRO A 53 -4.17 -15.70 -10.78
N PHE A 54 -3.78 -14.51 -10.31
CA PHE A 54 -3.12 -13.48 -11.10
C PHE A 54 -1.79 -13.04 -10.49
N VAL A 55 -0.82 -12.80 -11.35
CA VAL A 55 0.41 -12.08 -11.06
C VAL A 55 0.15 -10.61 -11.32
N HIS A 56 0.25 -9.78 -10.28
CA HIS A 56 0.19 -8.33 -10.41
C HIS A 56 1.53 -7.79 -10.92
N LEU A 57 1.49 -6.98 -11.97
CA LEU A 57 2.66 -6.32 -12.54
C LEU A 57 3.19 -5.24 -11.57
N PRO A 58 4.45 -5.33 -11.11
CA PRO A 58 5.00 -4.30 -10.25
C PRO A 58 5.43 -3.06 -11.05
N GLY A 59 5.59 -1.93 -10.35
CA GLY A 59 6.38 -0.81 -10.84
C GLY A 59 7.86 -1.18 -10.85
N ILE A 60 8.56 -0.85 -11.94
CA ILE A 60 9.98 -1.19 -12.12
C ILE A 60 10.74 0.10 -12.39
N THR A 61 11.58 0.52 -11.46
CA THR A 61 12.41 1.71 -11.63
C THR A 61 13.85 1.32 -11.84
N VAL A 62 14.47 1.87 -12.89
CA VAL A 62 15.90 1.78 -13.13
C VAL A 62 16.51 3.17 -12.96
N CYS A 63 17.51 3.27 -12.09
CA CYS A 63 18.21 4.51 -11.78
C CYS A 63 19.68 4.40 -12.17
N SER A 64 20.23 5.45 -12.78
CA SER A 64 21.66 5.62 -13.04
C SER A 64 22.18 6.83 -12.30
N GLU A 65 23.47 6.81 -11.93
CA GLU A 65 24.13 7.98 -11.39
C GLU A 65 23.95 9.18 -12.33
N LEU A 66 23.51 10.32 -11.80
CA LEU A 66 23.11 11.50 -12.58
C LEU A 66 24.22 11.93 -13.53
N SER A 67 25.47 11.88 -13.08
CA SER A 67 26.64 12.28 -13.86
C SER A 67 26.81 11.50 -15.17
N SER A 68 26.46 10.21 -15.21
CA SER A 68 26.58 9.40 -16.44
C SER A 68 25.46 9.65 -17.44
N THR A 69 24.35 10.23 -16.98
CA THR A 69 23.19 10.52 -17.83
C THR A 69 23.27 11.87 -18.53
N ILE A 70 24.23 12.72 -18.17
CA ILE A 70 24.39 14.06 -18.74
C ILE A 70 24.77 13.98 -20.23
N LEU A 71 24.11 14.81 -21.02
CA LEU A 71 24.43 15.07 -22.43
C LEU A 71 25.42 16.23 -22.49
N VAL A 72 26.71 15.90 -22.45
CA VAL A 72 27.80 16.89 -22.38
C VAL A 72 27.74 17.90 -23.53
N GLU A 73 27.33 17.46 -24.72
CA GLU A 73 27.12 18.31 -25.89
C GLU A 73 26.02 19.38 -25.69
N LYS A 74 25.02 19.11 -24.85
CA LYS A 74 24.00 20.09 -24.48
C LYS A 74 24.50 21.00 -23.35
N LEU A 75 25.18 20.42 -22.35
CA LEU A 75 25.66 21.19 -21.21
C LEU A 75 26.73 22.23 -21.60
N ILE A 76 27.65 21.88 -22.51
CA ILE A 76 28.68 22.79 -23.03
C ILE A 76 28.09 24.06 -23.65
N LYS A 77 26.89 23.98 -24.25
CA LYS A 77 26.22 25.15 -24.85
C LYS A 77 25.78 26.17 -23.79
N ILE A 78 25.50 25.71 -22.57
CA ILE A 78 25.08 26.56 -21.45
C ILE A 78 26.30 26.99 -20.63
N GLU A 79 27.25 26.09 -20.42
CA GLU A 79 28.45 26.31 -19.61
C GLU A 79 29.73 26.01 -20.43
N PRO A 80 30.25 27.00 -21.19
CA PRO A 80 31.44 26.82 -22.02
C PRO A 80 32.71 26.45 -21.24
N SER A 81 32.78 26.72 -19.93
CA SER A 81 33.95 26.38 -19.10
C SER A 81 34.24 24.88 -18.99
N ILE A 82 33.29 24.05 -19.43
CA ILE A 82 33.41 22.59 -19.50
C ILE A 82 34.00 22.12 -20.84
N TYR A 83 34.01 22.99 -21.86
CA TYR A 83 34.46 22.67 -23.22
C TYR A 83 35.86 22.03 -23.24
N ASP A 84 36.84 22.68 -22.61
CA ASP A 84 38.24 22.25 -22.65
C ASP A 84 38.49 20.85 -22.08
N ASP A 85 37.66 20.41 -21.13
CA ASP A 85 37.82 19.10 -20.49
C ASP A 85 37.26 17.95 -21.35
N PHE A 86 36.19 18.18 -22.12
CA PHE A 86 35.40 17.11 -22.72
C PHE A 86 35.35 17.12 -24.26
N VAL A 87 35.86 18.16 -24.91
CA VAL A 87 35.80 18.26 -26.38
C VAL A 87 36.64 17.20 -27.07
N GLY A 88 36.06 16.64 -28.13
CA GLY A 88 36.68 15.57 -28.91
C GLY A 88 36.78 14.23 -28.17
N LYS A 89 36.24 14.13 -26.95
CA LYS A 89 36.22 12.88 -26.20
C LYS A 89 35.02 12.02 -26.61
N THR A 90 35.25 10.73 -26.78
CA THR A 90 34.15 9.77 -27.00
C THR A 90 33.37 9.57 -25.70
N ARG A 91 32.12 9.11 -25.81
CA ARG A 91 31.28 8.88 -24.61
C ARG A 91 31.91 7.90 -23.63
N THR A 92 32.59 6.87 -24.12
CA THR A 92 33.37 5.93 -23.30
C THR A 92 34.51 6.61 -22.56
N GLN A 93 35.24 7.54 -23.21
CA GLN A 93 36.29 8.32 -22.56
C GLN A 93 35.71 9.24 -21.48
N ILE A 94 34.57 9.88 -21.76
CA ILE A 94 33.85 10.71 -20.78
C ILE A 94 33.45 9.85 -19.57
N ALA A 95 32.86 8.68 -19.78
CA ALA A 95 32.50 7.76 -18.69
C ALA A 95 33.72 7.36 -17.84
N MET A 96 34.87 7.08 -18.47
CA MET A 96 36.12 6.84 -17.75
C MET A 96 36.62 8.08 -16.98
N MET A 97 36.44 9.29 -17.52
CA MET A 97 36.78 10.54 -16.82
C MET A 97 35.87 10.79 -15.62
N LEU A 98 34.58 10.47 -15.72
CA LEU A 98 33.61 10.61 -14.62
C LEU A 98 33.89 9.68 -13.44
N LYS A 99 34.66 8.60 -13.63
CA LYS A 99 35.21 7.81 -12.51
C LYS A 99 36.14 8.63 -11.61
N LYS A 100 36.70 9.74 -12.11
CA LYS A 100 37.52 10.67 -11.31
C LYS A 100 36.63 11.76 -10.72
N ARG A 101 36.64 11.87 -9.39
CA ARG A 101 35.86 12.83 -8.59
C ARG A 101 35.92 14.27 -9.13
N LYS A 102 37.11 14.78 -9.49
CA LYS A 102 37.29 16.16 -9.98
C LYS A 102 36.35 16.51 -11.16
N TYR A 103 36.28 15.64 -12.18
CA TYR A 103 35.48 15.91 -13.37
C TYR A 103 33.99 15.76 -13.08
N ARG A 104 33.64 14.75 -12.28
CA ARG A 104 32.27 14.49 -11.87
C ARG A 104 31.68 15.65 -11.07
N ASP A 105 32.40 16.13 -10.06
CA ASP A 105 31.94 17.22 -9.20
C ASP A 105 31.84 18.54 -9.99
N LYS A 106 32.74 18.81 -10.95
CA LYS A 106 32.64 19.96 -11.86
C LYS A 106 31.37 19.89 -12.73
N LEU A 107 31.07 18.70 -13.28
CA LEU A 107 29.90 18.49 -14.13
C LEU A 107 28.59 18.62 -13.34
N LEU A 108 28.50 17.98 -12.17
CA LEU A 108 27.33 18.06 -11.29
C LEU A 108 27.12 19.47 -10.76
N LYS A 109 28.17 20.21 -10.41
CA LYS A 109 28.05 21.62 -9.98
C LYS A 109 27.42 22.49 -11.07
N SER A 110 27.82 22.29 -12.33
CA SER A 110 27.22 23.01 -13.46
C SER A 110 25.77 22.59 -13.68
N LEU A 111 25.46 21.28 -13.64
CA LEU A 111 24.10 20.79 -13.78
C LEU A 111 23.17 21.33 -12.67
N HIS A 112 23.58 21.25 -11.40
CA HIS A 112 22.78 21.67 -10.25
C HIS A 112 22.58 23.19 -10.16
N SER A 113 23.35 23.98 -10.92
CA SER A 113 23.10 25.42 -11.08
C SER A 113 21.82 25.72 -11.89
N GLN A 114 21.31 24.73 -12.63
CA GLN A 114 20.12 24.82 -13.46
C GLN A 114 18.86 24.36 -12.71
N THR A 115 17.68 24.78 -13.18
CA THR A 115 16.39 24.29 -12.68
C THR A 115 16.16 22.84 -13.11
N ILE A 116 15.38 22.08 -12.35
CA ILE A 116 15.19 20.63 -12.53
C ILE A 116 14.62 20.29 -13.92
N ASP A 117 13.65 21.05 -14.42
CA ASP A 117 13.13 20.94 -15.78
C ASP A 117 14.23 21.08 -16.86
N ILE A 118 15.15 22.03 -16.68
CA ILE A 118 16.33 22.17 -17.55
C ILE A 118 17.27 20.98 -17.38
N GLN A 119 17.50 20.50 -16.16
CA GLN A 119 18.33 19.32 -15.91
C GLN A 119 17.77 18.08 -16.62
N HIS A 120 16.45 17.88 -16.61
CA HIS A 120 15.81 16.80 -17.38
C HIS A 120 16.17 16.89 -18.87
N ASN A 121 16.11 18.08 -19.48
CA ASN A 121 16.52 18.27 -20.88
C ASN A 121 18.03 18.08 -21.12
N LEU A 122 18.87 18.40 -20.13
CA LEU A 122 20.33 18.21 -20.18
C LEU A 122 20.77 16.77 -19.94
N THR A 123 19.87 15.91 -19.45
CA THR A 123 20.11 14.47 -19.27
C THR A 123 19.52 13.64 -20.40
N VAL A 124 19.87 12.35 -20.42
CA VAL A 124 19.35 11.38 -21.38
C VAL A 124 17.83 11.21 -21.22
N SER A 125 17.11 11.22 -22.35
CA SER A 125 15.68 10.92 -22.38
C SER A 125 15.43 9.40 -22.41
N THR A 126 14.19 9.01 -22.13
CA THR A 126 13.72 7.64 -22.20
C THR A 126 14.09 6.94 -23.52
N GLU A 127 13.91 7.59 -24.67
CA GLU A 127 14.15 6.96 -25.98
C GLU A 127 15.62 6.64 -26.24
N LYS A 128 16.54 7.40 -25.62
CA LYS A 128 17.98 7.15 -25.73
C LYS A 128 18.49 6.18 -24.68
N PHE A 129 17.84 6.16 -23.51
CA PHE A 129 18.21 5.28 -22.40
C PHE A 129 17.76 3.83 -22.65
N PHE A 130 16.53 3.63 -23.12
CA PHE A 130 16.00 2.31 -23.46
C PHE A 130 16.25 2.00 -24.93
N LYS A 131 16.98 0.91 -25.21
CA LYS A 131 17.10 0.36 -26.57
C LYS A 131 15.85 -0.41 -26.95
N LYS A 132 15.37 -1.27 -26.04
CA LYS A 132 14.15 -2.07 -26.20
C LYS A 132 13.53 -2.31 -24.83
N CYS A 133 12.21 -2.33 -24.77
CA CYS A 133 11.48 -2.78 -23.57
C CYS A 133 10.24 -3.53 -24.01
N HIS A 134 10.14 -4.79 -23.61
CA HIS A 134 9.01 -5.65 -23.93
C HIS A 134 8.40 -6.27 -22.68
N LEU A 135 7.09 -6.21 -22.59
CA LEU A 135 6.30 -6.95 -21.64
C LEU A 135 5.72 -8.19 -22.33
N ALA A 136 5.82 -9.35 -21.69
CA ALA A 136 5.18 -10.56 -22.15
C ALA A 136 3.66 -10.50 -21.92
N THR A 137 2.87 -10.83 -22.94
CA THR A 137 1.41 -10.99 -22.83
C THR A 137 1.08 -12.47 -22.60
N PRO A 138 0.02 -12.78 -21.82
CA PRO A 138 -1.35 -12.38 -22.11
C PRO A 138 -1.86 -11.42 -21.02
N LEU A 139 -1.85 -10.12 -21.31
CA LEU A 139 -2.71 -9.21 -20.54
C LEU A 139 -4.14 -9.70 -20.79
N GLY A 140 -4.81 -10.13 -19.72
CA GLY A 140 -6.14 -10.73 -19.82
C GLY A 140 -7.01 -9.86 -20.72
N GLN A 141 -7.40 -10.39 -21.87
CA GLN A 141 -8.24 -9.73 -22.90
C GLN A 141 -7.51 -8.84 -23.94
N TYR A 142 -7.06 -9.47 -25.03
CA TYR A 142 -7.41 -8.97 -26.38
C TYR A 142 -8.87 -9.33 -26.75
N LEU A 143 -9.76 -9.50 -25.77
CA LEU A 143 -11.10 -10.08 -25.94
C LEU A 143 -12.19 -9.07 -26.30
N ASN A 144 -11.89 -7.77 -26.44
CA ASN A 144 -12.91 -6.75 -26.74
C ASN A 144 -12.63 -5.86 -27.97
N ARG A 145 -11.70 -6.22 -28.87
CA ARG A 145 -11.45 -5.42 -30.08
C ARG A 145 -11.82 -6.05 -31.42
N VAL A 146 -12.60 -7.12 -31.44
CA VAL A 146 -13.33 -7.53 -32.65
C VAL A 146 -14.72 -8.03 -32.24
N SER A 147 -15.66 -7.11 -32.08
CA SER A 147 -17.09 -7.40 -32.04
C SER A 147 -17.62 -7.76 -33.44
N ASN A 148 -16.97 -8.72 -34.13
CA ASN A 148 -17.65 -9.46 -35.18
C ASN A 148 -18.09 -10.77 -34.55
N ASN A 149 -19.38 -10.80 -34.21
CA ASN A 149 -20.12 -12.00 -33.85
C ASN A 149 -19.76 -13.16 -34.80
N ASN A 150 -19.62 -14.36 -34.23
CA ASN A 150 -19.30 -15.64 -34.85
C ASN A 150 -17.81 -15.99 -34.77
N TYR A 151 -17.35 -16.55 -33.65
CA TYR A 151 -16.60 -17.82 -33.60
C TYR A 151 -16.21 -18.15 -32.15
N TYR A 152 -17.08 -18.87 -31.44
CA TYR A 152 -16.66 -19.64 -30.27
C TYR A 152 -16.11 -20.99 -30.78
N SER A 153 -14.79 -21.08 -30.97
CA SER A 153 -14.11 -22.37 -31.10
C SER A 153 -13.22 -22.56 -29.88
N SER A 154 -13.71 -23.38 -28.96
CA SER A 154 -12.96 -23.96 -27.84
C SER A 154 -11.93 -24.95 -28.38
N THR A 155 -10.78 -24.45 -28.83
CA THR A 155 -9.64 -25.29 -29.19
C THR A 155 -8.68 -25.36 -28.02
N LEU A 156 -8.55 -26.58 -27.47
CA LEU A 156 -7.63 -26.98 -26.41
C LEU A 156 -6.19 -26.54 -26.71
N MET A 157 -5.50 -26.08 -25.67
CA MET A 157 -4.09 -25.69 -25.69
C MET A 157 -3.18 -26.85 -26.15
N HIS A 158 -2.41 -26.61 -27.22
CA HIS A 158 -1.39 -27.53 -27.71
C HIS A 158 -0.03 -27.26 -27.01
N PRO A 159 0.68 -28.29 -26.50
CA PRO A 159 1.82 -28.13 -25.58
C PRO A 159 3.19 -27.81 -26.23
N ASN A 160 3.25 -27.24 -27.43
CA ASN A 160 4.54 -27.10 -28.16
C ASN A 160 4.78 -25.70 -28.79
N TRP A 161 4.30 -24.64 -28.15
CA TRP A 161 4.52 -23.27 -28.62
C TRP A 161 5.87 -22.71 -28.15
N ASP A 162 6.77 -22.55 -29.12
CA ASP A 162 8.05 -21.88 -28.96
C ASP A 162 7.86 -20.41 -28.57
N LEU A 163 8.71 -19.90 -27.67
CA LEU A 163 8.61 -18.59 -26.99
C LEU A 163 8.63 -17.37 -27.95
N GLN A 164 8.86 -17.59 -29.24
CA GLN A 164 8.76 -16.54 -30.27
C GLN A 164 7.30 -16.17 -30.61
N SER A 165 6.32 -16.98 -30.21
CA SER A 165 4.90 -16.78 -30.57
C SER A 165 4.10 -15.88 -29.61
N TYR A 166 4.63 -15.53 -28.43
CA TYR A 166 3.95 -14.60 -27.53
C TYR A 166 4.03 -13.17 -28.07
N ASN A 167 2.87 -12.52 -28.20
CA ASN A 167 2.80 -11.10 -28.55
C ASN A 167 3.59 -10.29 -27.52
N ARG A 168 4.62 -9.58 -27.98
CA ARG A 168 5.39 -8.67 -27.15
C ARG A 168 4.79 -7.29 -27.26
N ILE A 169 4.39 -6.72 -26.13
CA ILE A 169 3.92 -5.33 -26.08
C ILE A 169 5.10 -4.45 -25.67
N ASN A 170 5.26 -3.29 -26.31
CA ASN A 170 6.27 -2.32 -25.89
C ASN A 170 5.86 -1.74 -24.52
N CYS A 171 6.78 -1.69 -23.55
CA CYS A 171 6.46 -1.22 -22.20
C CYS A 171 5.78 0.16 -22.18
N SER A 172 6.18 1.07 -23.08
CA SER A 172 5.60 2.43 -23.17
C SER A 172 4.14 2.47 -23.64
N THR A 173 3.64 1.38 -24.24
CA THR A 173 2.24 1.31 -24.69
C THR A 173 1.27 0.95 -23.58
N LEU A 174 1.75 0.29 -22.50
CA LEU A 174 0.92 0.04 -21.33
C LEU A 174 0.78 1.32 -20.51
N ASN A 175 1.89 2.03 -20.29
CA ASN A 175 1.91 3.33 -19.64
C ASN A 175 3.18 4.11 -20.04
N PRO A 176 3.16 5.46 -20.13
CA PRO A 176 4.36 6.23 -20.36
C PRO A 176 5.43 5.94 -19.30
N ILE A 177 6.69 5.89 -19.74
CA ILE A 177 7.82 5.72 -18.83
C ILE A 177 8.03 7.04 -18.12
N HIS A 178 7.99 6.99 -16.79
CA HIS A 178 8.05 8.20 -15.97
C HIS A 178 9.51 8.52 -15.63
N GLU A 179 9.94 9.75 -15.91
CA GLU A 179 11.31 10.20 -15.67
C GLU A 179 11.37 11.08 -14.43
N THR A 180 12.30 10.76 -13.52
CA THR A 180 12.55 11.56 -12.32
C THR A 180 14.03 11.80 -12.10
N ILE A 181 14.39 12.92 -11.46
CA ILE A 181 15.76 13.26 -11.09
C ILE A 181 15.82 13.55 -9.59
N SER A 182 16.78 12.96 -8.88
CA SER A 182 17.22 13.41 -7.56
C SER A 182 18.60 14.07 -7.69
N TYR A 183 19.17 14.52 -6.57
CA TYR A 183 20.51 15.11 -6.56
C TYR A 183 21.61 14.16 -7.05
N GLU A 184 21.40 12.85 -6.93
CA GLU A 184 22.43 11.84 -7.25
C GLU A 184 22.06 10.94 -8.43
N PHE A 185 20.77 10.79 -8.74
CA PHE A 185 20.30 9.79 -9.70
C PHE A 185 19.30 10.36 -10.69
N LYS A 186 19.36 9.84 -11.92
CA LYS A 186 18.28 9.94 -12.91
C LYS A 186 17.61 8.57 -12.98
N CYS A 187 16.29 8.53 -12.83
CA CYS A 187 15.51 7.32 -12.77
C CYS A 187 14.42 7.28 -13.84
N PHE A 188 14.11 6.06 -14.26
CA PHE A 188 13.08 5.74 -15.23
C PHE A 188 12.16 4.66 -14.65
N THR A 189 10.91 5.02 -14.38
CA THR A 189 9.91 4.11 -13.82
C THR A 189 8.98 3.59 -14.90
N LEU A 190 8.99 2.28 -15.09
CA LEU A 190 8.06 1.52 -15.92
C LEU A 190 6.82 1.17 -15.08
N PHE A 191 5.65 1.15 -15.72
CA PHE A 191 4.40 0.65 -15.14
C PHE A 191 3.91 1.42 -13.90
N LEU A 192 4.33 2.67 -13.70
CA LEU A 192 3.84 3.52 -12.60
C LEU A 192 2.40 3.98 -12.85
N ASN A 193 1.42 3.42 -12.16
CA ASN A 193 0.03 3.85 -12.29
C ASN A 193 -0.63 3.93 -10.91
N ARG A 194 -1.01 5.14 -10.51
CA ARG A 194 -1.64 5.43 -9.20
C ARG A 194 -3.02 4.79 -9.03
N THR A 195 -3.66 4.34 -10.10
CA THR A 195 -4.95 3.64 -10.06
C THR A 195 -4.84 2.16 -10.41
N ALA A 196 -3.62 1.58 -10.38
CA ALA A 196 -3.35 0.25 -10.89
C ALA A 196 -4.01 -0.89 -10.10
N TYR A 197 -4.34 -0.73 -8.81
CA TYR A 197 -4.86 -1.85 -8.01
C TYR A 197 -6.13 -2.46 -8.59
N GLN A 198 -6.95 -1.65 -9.25
CA GLN A 198 -8.22 -2.08 -9.86
C GLN A 198 -8.09 -2.35 -11.36
N ASP A 199 -6.94 -2.09 -11.97
CA ASP A 199 -6.76 -2.22 -13.41
C ASP A 199 -6.38 -3.65 -13.80
N ILE A 200 -7.31 -4.32 -14.48
CA ILE A 200 -7.12 -5.65 -15.08
C ILE A 200 -5.92 -5.71 -16.03
N ASN A 201 -5.50 -4.59 -16.62
CA ASN A 201 -4.32 -4.52 -17.49
C ASN A 201 -3.00 -4.75 -16.74
N TYR A 202 -3.02 -4.74 -15.41
CA TYR A 202 -1.86 -5.01 -14.55
C TYR A 202 -1.90 -6.41 -13.96
N GLN A 203 -2.80 -7.27 -14.44
CA GLN A 203 -2.97 -8.64 -13.96
C GLN A 203 -2.67 -9.64 -15.08
N ILE A 204 -1.74 -10.54 -14.83
CA ILE A 204 -1.37 -11.62 -15.76
C ILE A 204 -1.82 -12.95 -15.13
N PRO A 205 -2.63 -13.77 -15.83
CA PRO A 205 -3.01 -15.09 -15.32
C PRO A 205 -1.78 -15.91 -14.91
N LYS A 206 -1.82 -16.55 -13.75
CA LYS A 206 -0.67 -17.22 -13.14
C LYS A 206 -0.19 -18.41 -13.97
N ASP A 207 -1.11 -19.14 -14.59
CA ASP A 207 -0.84 -20.22 -15.54
C ASP A 207 -0.07 -19.73 -16.77
N ALA A 208 -0.44 -18.56 -17.30
CA ALA A 208 0.32 -17.92 -18.37
C ALA A 208 1.70 -17.48 -17.88
N ALA A 209 1.77 -16.80 -16.72
CA ALA A 209 3.03 -16.33 -16.14
C ALA A 209 4.02 -17.47 -15.86
N ALA A 210 3.54 -18.64 -15.44
CA ALA A 210 4.37 -19.81 -15.18
C ALA A 210 5.10 -20.34 -16.44
N ASN A 211 4.52 -20.11 -17.62
CA ASN A 211 5.12 -20.51 -18.91
C ASN A 211 6.05 -19.42 -19.48
N LEU A 212 6.08 -18.23 -18.88
CA LEU A 212 6.95 -17.15 -19.33
C LEU A 212 8.37 -17.34 -18.79
N LYS A 213 9.35 -17.21 -19.69
CA LYS A 213 10.76 -17.12 -19.28
C LYS A 213 11.05 -15.82 -18.52
N TYR A 214 10.46 -14.71 -18.98
CA TYR A 214 10.57 -13.39 -18.38
C TYR A 214 9.21 -12.69 -18.49
N LEU A 215 8.82 -12.01 -17.41
CA LEU A 215 7.69 -11.10 -17.35
C LEU A 215 7.96 -9.86 -18.20
N ALA A 216 9.12 -9.23 -17.98
CA ALA A 216 9.58 -8.08 -18.74
C ALA A 216 11.04 -8.28 -19.19
N TRP A 217 11.34 -7.84 -20.40
CA TRP A 217 12.66 -7.85 -21.01
C TRP A 217 13.08 -6.41 -21.35
N ILE A 218 14.08 -5.90 -20.64
CA ILE A 218 14.51 -4.51 -20.70
C ILE A 218 15.95 -4.47 -21.21
N GLU A 219 16.16 -3.83 -22.35
CA GLU A 219 17.48 -3.61 -22.94
C GLU A 219 17.83 -2.12 -22.83
N LEU A 220 18.86 -1.81 -22.05
CA LEU A 220 19.32 -0.46 -21.75
C LEU A 220 20.57 -0.11 -22.57
N ASN A 221 20.75 1.19 -22.80
CA ASN A 221 21.97 1.72 -23.37
C ASN A 221 23.05 1.87 -22.29
N ARG A 222 24.07 1.02 -22.36
CA ARG A 222 25.15 0.92 -21.37
C ARG A 222 25.89 2.26 -21.19
N ASP A 223 26.01 3.06 -22.26
CA ASP A 223 26.79 4.31 -22.23
C ASP A 223 26.17 5.39 -21.33
N PHE A 224 24.95 5.17 -20.84
CA PHE A 224 24.27 6.03 -19.88
C PHE A 224 24.13 5.41 -18.49
N MET A 225 24.57 4.16 -18.32
CA MET A 225 24.38 3.36 -17.10
C MET A 225 25.68 3.30 -16.30
N PHE A 226 25.72 3.96 -15.14
CA PHE A 226 26.82 3.88 -14.20
C PHE A 226 26.28 3.77 -12.78
N ASN A 227 26.85 2.86 -11.97
CA ASN A 227 26.35 2.53 -10.63
C ASN A 227 24.83 2.34 -10.62
N GLY A 228 24.35 1.47 -11.50
CA GLY A 228 22.93 1.30 -11.72
C GLY A 228 22.22 0.72 -10.51
N LEU A 229 20.99 1.15 -10.28
CA LEU A 229 20.10 0.59 -9.27
C LEU A 229 18.80 0.16 -9.94
N ILE A 230 18.24 -0.95 -9.53
CA ILE A 230 16.88 -1.35 -9.88
C ILE A 230 16.03 -1.50 -8.63
N TYR A 231 14.82 -0.96 -8.71
CA TYR A 231 13.79 -1.01 -7.69
C TYR A 231 12.57 -1.72 -8.25
N ILE A 232 12.01 -2.64 -7.47
CA ILE A 232 10.69 -3.20 -7.74
C ILE A 232 9.78 -2.77 -6.60
N HIS A 233 8.66 -2.12 -6.94
CA HIS A 233 7.77 -1.51 -5.97
C HIS A 233 6.31 -1.63 -6.42
N SER A 234 5.39 -1.24 -5.53
CA SER A 234 3.97 -1.17 -5.90
C SER A 234 3.80 -0.17 -7.07
N PRO A 235 3.03 -0.49 -8.12
CA PRO A 235 2.80 0.42 -9.24
C PRO A 235 2.16 1.74 -8.83
N GLU A 236 1.54 1.80 -7.65
CA GLU A 236 0.88 3.00 -7.13
C GLU A 236 1.82 3.93 -6.36
N MET A 237 2.96 3.41 -5.92
CA MET A 237 3.93 4.12 -5.10
C MET A 237 5.10 4.57 -5.95
N SER A 238 5.64 5.75 -5.65
CA SER A 238 6.96 6.14 -6.18
C SER A 238 8.06 5.23 -5.60
N HIS A 239 9.08 4.93 -6.39
CA HIS A 239 10.22 4.09 -6.00
C HIS A 239 10.99 4.64 -4.80
N GLN A 240 10.89 5.94 -4.54
CA GLN A 240 11.49 6.59 -3.37
C GLN A 240 10.98 6.03 -2.03
N PHE A 241 9.88 5.28 -2.06
CA PHE A 241 9.25 4.63 -0.92
C PHE A 241 9.48 3.12 -0.87
N ALA A 242 10.26 2.57 -1.81
CA ALA A 242 10.64 1.17 -1.74
C ALA A 242 11.54 0.95 -0.52
N ALA A 243 11.25 -0.10 0.26
CA ALA A 243 12.12 -0.50 1.35
C ALA A 243 13.55 -0.76 0.83
N THR A 244 14.57 -0.53 1.66
CA THR A 244 15.98 -0.72 1.27
C THR A 244 16.30 -2.15 0.83
N SER A 245 15.51 -3.14 1.28
CA SER A 245 15.57 -4.53 0.84
C SER A 245 15.19 -4.75 -0.64
N ASN A 246 14.59 -3.74 -1.28
CA ASN A 246 14.02 -3.87 -2.63
C ASN A 246 14.96 -3.29 -3.70
N ILE A 247 16.18 -2.92 -3.30
CA ILE A 247 17.17 -2.27 -4.15
C ILE A 247 18.20 -3.30 -4.55
N GLN A 248 18.40 -3.48 -5.86
CA GLN A 248 19.49 -4.26 -6.36
C GLN A 248 20.47 -3.39 -7.15
N GLN A 249 21.74 -3.48 -6.77
CA GLN A 249 22.82 -2.83 -7.51
C GLN A 249 23.10 -3.59 -8.81
N LEU A 250 23.22 -2.83 -9.89
CA LEU A 250 23.54 -3.26 -11.23
C LEU A 250 24.97 -2.80 -11.56
N ASP A 251 25.78 -3.73 -12.04
CA ASP A 251 27.14 -3.47 -12.50
C ASP A 251 27.20 -3.71 -14.02
N PRO A 252 26.86 -2.70 -14.85
CA PRO A 252 26.84 -2.83 -16.31
C PRO A 252 28.26 -2.92 -16.92
N ASP A 253 29.31 -2.68 -16.12
CA ASP A 253 30.70 -2.87 -16.54
C ASP A 253 31.10 -4.35 -16.47
N LYS A 254 30.65 -5.06 -15.43
CA LYS A 254 30.94 -6.50 -15.25
C LYS A 254 29.92 -7.43 -15.91
N HIS A 255 28.64 -7.06 -15.89
CA HIS A 255 27.56 -7.94 -16.31
C HIS A 255 26.98 -7.48 -17.64
N GLN A 256 26.71 -8.43 -18.54
CA GLN A 256 25.98 -8.18 -19.78
C GLN A 256 24.47 -8.33 -19.56
N PHE A 257 24.10 -9.28 -18.70
CA PHE A 257 22.71 -9.62 -18.42
C PHE A 257 22.51 -9.90 -16.93
N VAL A 258 21.43 -9.37 -16.37
CA VAL A 258 20.98 -9.67 -15.01
C VAL A 258 19.52 -10.06 -15.06
N SER A 259 19.17 -11.16 -14.38
CA SER A 259 17.77 -11.52 -14.14
C SER A 259 17.40 -11.30 -12.68
N VAL A 260 16.24 -10.69 -12.48
CA VAL A 260 15.72 -10.30 -11.18
C VAL A 260 14.41 -11.04 -10.95
N SER A 261 14.32 -11.78 -9.85
CA SER A 261 13.07 -12.35 -9.34
C SER A 261 12.55 -11.49 -8.20
N PHE A 262 11.24 -11.50 -8.00
CA PHE A 262 10.61 -10.81 -6.88
C PHE A 262 9.53 -11.66 -6.22
N GLU A 263 9.24 -11.37 -4.96
CA GLU A 263 8.12 -11.91 -4.20
C GLU A 263 7.27 -10.76 -3.67
N ARG A 264 5.95 -10.88 -3.74
CA ARG A 264 5.02 -9.83 -3.27
C ARG A 264 4.55 -10.18 -1.86
N GLN A 265 4.70 -9.24 -0.94
CA GLN A 265 4.21 -9.31 0.42
C GLN A 265 3.21 -8.18 0.67
N ILE A 266 2.04 -8.51 1.20
CA ILE A 266 1.05 -7.52 1.64
C ILE A 266 0.93 -7.60 3.16
N THR A 267 1.03 -6.47 3.83
CA THR A 267 0.72 -6.35 5.25
C THR A 267 -0.56 -5.54 5.39
N LYS A 268 -1.56 -6.12 6.06
CA LYS A 268 -2.82 -5.44 6.40
C LYS A 268 -2.87 -5.22 7.90
N LEU A 269 -2.95 -3.97 8.31
CA LEU A 269 -3.08 -3.54 9.70
C LEU A 269 -4.54 -3.19 10.00
N LEU A 270 -4.90 -3.16 11.29
CA LEU A 270 -6.24 -2.76 11.72
C LEU A 270 -6.25 -1.29 12.18
N PRO A 271 -7.29 -0.53 11.83
CA PRO A 271 -7.44 0.86 12.27
C PRO A 271 -7.74 0.91 13.78
N PRO A 272 -7.70 2.10 14.42
CA PRO A 272 -8.20 2.25 15.78
C PRO A 272 -9.61 1.66 15.96
N PRO A 273 -9.92 1.01 17.11
CA PRO A 273 -9.18 1.04 18.38
C PRO A 273 -8.13 -0.08 18.56
N TYR A 274 -7.78 -0.82 17.51
CA TYR A 274 -6.80 -1.90 17.61
C TYR A 274 -5.38 -1.38 17.85
N ALA A 275 -4.53 -2.20 18.49
CA ALA A 275 -3.17 -1.83 18.86
C ALA A 275 -2.29 -1.43 17.66
N THR A 276 -2.58 -1.95 16.46
CA THR A 276 -1.89 -1.57 15.22
C THR A 276 -2.15 -0.13 14.80
N ASN A 277 -3.30 0.44 15.20
CA ASN A 277 -3.65 1.85 15.06
C ASN A 277 -3.28 2.45 13.68
N CYS A 278 -3.60 1.74 12.60
CA CYS A 278 -3.23 2.17 11.26
C CYS A 278 -4.13 3.30 10.73
N TYR A 279 -3.64 3.99 9.72
CA TYR A 279 -4.39 5.01 8.98
C TYR A 279 -4.39 4.70 7.48
N ASP A 280 -5.49 5.04 6.82
CA ASP A 280 -5.66 4.84 5.37
C ASP A 280 -5.44 6.17 4.64
N TYR A 281 -4.18 6.44 4.30
CA TYR A 281 -3.73 7.67 3.65
C TYR A 281 -4.34 7.91 2.26
N ARG A 282 -4.89 6.86 1.63
CA ARG A 282 -5.59 6.98 0.34
C ARG A 282 -6.85 7.83 0.44
N LYS A 283 -7.46 7.89 1.63
CA LYS A 283 -8.62 8.77 1.90
C LYS A 283 -8.29 10.25 1.76
N ASP A 284 -7.02 10.60 1.99
CA ASP A 284 -6.52 11.98 1.90
C ASP A 284 -5.86 12.27 0.54
N GLY A 285 -5.87 11.31 -0.39
CA GLY A 285 -5.31 11.45 -1.73
C GLY A 285 -3.82 11.09 -1.85
N TYR A 286 -3.20 10.56 -0.78
CA TYR A 286 -1.82 10.08 -0.80
C TYR A 286 -1.77 8.58 -1.13
N ALA A 287 -0.70 8.11 -1.77
CA ALA A 287 -0.51 6.68 -2.00
C ALA A 287 -0.22 5.90 -0.71
N CYS A 288 0.53 6.52 0.20
CA CYS A 288 0.96 5.98 1.50
C CYS A 288 1.41 7.10 2.45
N ARG A 289 1.74 6.76 3.69
CA ARG A 289 2.32 7.70 4.67
C ARG A 289 3.56 8.40 4.15
N SER A 290 4.46 7.65 3.52
CA SER A 290 5.72 8.21 3.02
C SER A 290 5.49 9.24 1.90
N ASP A 291 4.42 9.07 1.10
CA ASP A 291 4.00 10.05 0.09
C ASP A 291 3.56 11.37 0.73
N CYS A 292 2.76 11.31 1.79
CA CYS A 292 2.42 12.48 2.60
C CYS A 292 3.68 13.15 3.17
N MET A 293 4.60 12.38 3.73
CA MET A 293 5.84 12.89 4.32
C MET A 293 6.70 13.61 3.28
N THR A 294 6.86 13.03 2.08
CA THR A 294 7.61 13.65 0.99
C THR A 294 6.93 14.92 0.50
N GLU A 295 5.60 14.93 0.35
CA GLU A 295 4.90 16.15 -0.07
C GLU A 295 5.06 17.27 0.97
N CYS A 296 4.94 16.94 2.26
CA CYS A 296 5.18 17.89 3.34
C CYS A 296 6.62 18.41 3.32
N LYS A 297 7.61 17.52 3.23
CA LYS A 297 9.04 17.86 3.15
C LYS A 297 9.30 18.80 1.97
N THR A 298 8.83 18.45 0.78
CA THR A 298 8.99 19.27 -0.44
C THR A 298 8.37 20.65 -0.27
N LYS A 299 7.15 20.74 0.29
CA LYS A 299 6.50 22.03 0.56
C LYS A 299 7.34 22.90 1.50
N THR A 300 7.86 22.33 2.58
CA THR A 300 8.70 23.05 3.54
C THR A 300 10.02 23.53 2.92
N TYR A 301 10.70 22.67 2.14
CA TYR A 301 11.93 23.05 1.43
C TYR A 301 11.71 24.18 0.42
N VAL A 302 10.64 24.09 -0.38
CA VAL A 302 10.31 25.13 -1.37
C VAL A 302 10.00 26.46 -0.69
N GLN A 303 9.37 26.44 0.49
CA GLN A 303 9.05 27.67 1.24
C GLN A 303 10.26 28.28 1.94
N ARG A 304 11.21 27.48 2.43
CA ARG A 304 12.30 27.94 3.32
C ARG A 304 13.69 27.96 2.67
N ALA A 305 14.03 26.94 1.89
CA ALA A 305 15.40 26.61 1.51
C ALA A 305 15.79 27.01 0.08
N ASP A 306 14.98 27.84 -0.59
CA ASP A 306 15.21 28.32 -1.97
C ASP A 306 15.51 27.17 -2.95
N GLY A 307 14.77 26.07 -2.84
CA GLY A 307 14.94 24.94 -3.74
C GLY A 307 14.22 23.66 -3.35
N TRP A 308 14.45 22.63 -4.16
CA TRP A 308 13.92 21.28 -4.03
C TRP A 308 14.85 20.40 -3.17
N PRO A 309 14.32 19.53 -2.30
CA PRO A 309 15.14 18.64 -1.49
C PRO A 309 15.92 17.63 -2.34
N GLY A 310 17.21 17.45 -2.07
CA GLY A 310 18.08 16.64 -2.93
C GLY A 310 17.80 15.14 -2.90
N ASP A 311 17.20 14.63 -1.82
CA ASP A 311 16.82 13.23 -1.65
C ASP A 311 15.44 12.88 -2.23
N VAL A 312 14.65 13.88 -2.61
CA VAL A 312 13.33 13.67 -3.21
C VAL A 312 13.44 13.69 -4.73
N TYR A 313 12.90 12.67 -5.36
CA TYR A 313 12.87 12.58 -6.81
C TYR A 313 11.87 13.58 -7.38
N ALA A 314 12.33 14.36 -8.35
CA ALA A 314 11.57 15.43 -8.98
C ALA A 314 11.19 15.10 -10.42
N ASP A 315 9.95 15.41 -10.76
CA ASP A 315 9.40 15.24 -12.09
C ASP A 315 9.95 16.30 -13.06
N ASN A 316 9.70 16.12 -14.36
CA ASN A 316 10.17 17.03 -15.41
C ASN A 316 9.49 18.40 -15.43
N ASN A 317 8.39 18.57 -14.69
CA ASN A 317 7.62 19.82 -14.59
C ASN A 317 8.06 20.70 -13.41
N VAL A 318 9.07 20.28 -12.64
CA VAL A 318 9.55 21.02 -11.47
C VAL A 318 10.51 22.12 -11.92
N SER A 319 10.09 23.38 -11.77
CA SER A 319 10.88 24.57 -12.16
C SER A 319 11.84 25.08 -11.07
N TYR A 320 11.98 24.35 -9.97
CA TYR A 320 12.90 24.70 -8.87
C TYR A 320 14.31 24.18 -9.16
N ARG A 321 15.32 24.79 -8.54
CA ARG A 321 16.67 24.22 -8.46
C ARG A 321 16.74 23.29 -7.25
N PHE A 322 17.67 22.35 -7.23
CA PHE A 322 17.97 21.66 -5.97
C PHE A 322 18.49 22.67 -4.94
N SER A 323 18.08 22.49 -3.68
CA SER A 323 18.49 23.37 -2.59
C SER A 323 20.01 23.42 -2.49
N LYS A 324 20.57 24.63 -2.36
CA LYS A 324 22.00 24.83 -2.11
C LYS A 324 22.42 24.37 -0.72
N THR A 325 21.48 24.21 0.22
CA THR A 325 21.78 23.67 1.56
C THR A 325 22.10 22.18 1.49
N TRP A 326 21.74 21.51 0.39
CA TRP A 326 22.11 20.13 0.12
C TRP A 326 23.56 20.07 -0.37
N THR A 327 24.51 20.30 0.54
CA THR A 327 25.95 20.25 0.23
C THR A 327 26.63 19.07 0.90
N ASN A 328 26.86 18.05 0.09
CA ASN A 328 27.71 16.88 0.28
C ASN A 328 27.00 15.63 0.84
N SER A 329 26.64 14.71 -0.05
CA SER A 329 26.27 13.33 0.34
C SER A 329 27.37 12.54 1.04
N TRP A 330 28.57 13.11 1.14
CA TRP A 330 29.74 12.55 1.81
C TRP A 330 30.20 13.36 3.02
N SER A 331 29.36 14.28 3.53
CA SER A 331 29.62 14.83 4.86
C SER A 331 29.68 13.66 5.84
N SER A 332 30.75 13.59 6.63
CA SER A 332 30.95 12.52 7.63
C SER A 332 29.87 12.52 8.72
N SER A 333 28.95 13.48 8.68
CA SER A 333 27.76 13.60 9.52
C SER A 333 26.59 12.72 9.04
N GLY A 334 26.75 11.99 7.93
CA GLY A 334 25.72 11.11 7.35
C GLY A 334 24.67 11.90 6.56
N HIS A 335 23.85 11.20 5.77
CA HIS A 335 22.73 11.75 4.97
C HIS A 335 21.59 12.36 5.83
N LEU A 336 21.91 12.97 6.96
CA LEU A 336 21.00 13.54 7.94
C LEU A 336 20.34 14.77 7.33
N GLU A 337 19.27 14.53 6.54
CA GLU A 337 18.28 15.48 6.02
C GLU A 337 18.77 16.94 6.01
N GLU A 338 19.89 17.19 5.32
CA GLU A 338 20.63 18.43 5.47
C GLU A 338 19.77 19.56 4.88
N GLY A 339 19.12 20.32 5.77
CA GLY A 339 18.32 21.48 5.40
C GLY A 339 17.05 21.70 6.24
N LEU A 340 16.43 20.64 6.78
CA LEU A 340 15.33 20.79 7.74
C LEU A 340 15.82 20.56 9.16
N ASP A 341 15.35 21.38 10.07
CA ASP A 341 15.56 21.11 11.48
C ASP A 341 14.67 19.93 11.94
N ALA A 342 15.08 19.26 13.02
CA ALA A 342 14.33 18.12 13.54
C ALA A 342 12.88 18.50 13.95
N SER A 343 12.61 19.78 14.19
CA SER A 343 11.28 20.27 14.55
C SER A 343 10.36 20.36 13.34
N GLU A 344 10.87 20.71 12.16
CA GLU A 344 10.12 20.71 10.90
C GLU A 344 9.79 19.31 10.44
N LEU A 345 10.74 18.38 10.55
CA LEU A 345 10.46 16.97 10.26
C LEU A 345 9.42 16.41 11.25
N ALA A 346 9.54 16.77 12.53
CA ALA A 346 8.53 16.42 13.53
C ALA A 346 7.15 17.03 13.20
N ALA A 347 7.11 18.25 12.66
CA ALA A 347 5.87 18.88 12.19
C ALA A 347 5.25 18.11 11.02
N CYS A 348 6.04 17.66 10.04
CA CYS A 348 5.55 16.80 8.96
C CYS A 348 5.06 15.44 9.48
N SER A 349 5.80 14.83 10.41
CA SER A 349 5.41 13.58 11.07
C SER A 349 4.12 13.73 11.87
N TYR A 350 3.90 14.90 12.49
CA TYR A 350 2.65 15.22 13.18
C TYR A 350 1.50 15.43 12.20
N GLN A 351 1.72 16.16 11.12
CA GLN A 351 0.71 16.44 10.08
C GLN A 351 0.26 15.18 9.36
N CYS A 352 1.21 14.34 8.94
CA CYS A 352 0.90 13.05 8.33
C CYS A 352 0.47 12.01 9.38
N GLY A 353 0.65 12.28 10.66
CA GLY A 353 0.37 11.33 11.73
C GLY A 353 1.48 10.29 11.91
N GLN A 354 1.45 9.67 13.09
CA GLN A 354 2.39 8.62 13.50
C GLN A 354 1.88 7.20 13.16
N MET A 355 0.71 7.11 12.53
CA MET A 355 0.04 5.85 12.24
C MET A 355 0.60 5.24 10.96
N ASP A 356 0.92 3.95 10.97
CA ASP A 356 1.36 3.23 9.77
C ASP A 356 0.21 3.06 8.75
N ASP A 357 0.57 2.78 7.50
CA ASP A 357 -0.39 2.48 6.44
C ASP A 357 -1.23 1.23 6.77
N CYS A 358 -2.56 1.33 6.64
CA CYS A 358 -3.44 0.17 6.87
C CYS A 358 -3.20 -0.98 5.88
N GLU A 359 -2.74 -0.69 4.67
CA GLU A 359 -2.34 -1.69 3.70
C GLU A 359 -1.00 -1.25 3.09
N SER A 360 0.03 -2.05 3.28
CA SER A 360 1.33 -1.84 2.64
C SER A 360 1.70 -3.02 1.76
N VAL A 361 2.25 -2.72 0.58
CA VAL A 361 2.72 -3.72 -0.39
C VAL A 361 4.22 -3.59 -0.52
N GLN A 362 4.93 -4.67 -0.20
CA GLN A 362 6.37 -4.75 -0.27
C GLN A 362 6.77 -5.85 -1.27
N TYR A 363 7.94 -5.68 -1.90
CA TYR A 363 8.47 -6.63 -2.86
C TYR A 363 9.85 -7.07 -2.41
N ASP A 364 10.04 -8.34 -2.07
CA ASP A 364 11.39 -8.87 -1.83
C ASP A 364 12.06 -9.13 -3.18
N VAL A 365 13.18 -8.45 -3.45
CA VAL A 365 13.85 -8.43 -4.75
C VAL A 365 15.15 -9.20 -4.66
N ARG A 366 15.33 -10.20 -5.54
CA ARG A 366 16.52 -11.04 -5.54
C ARG A 366 17.10 -11.18 -6.94
N THR A 367 18.43 -11.12 -7.03
CA THR A 367 19.15 -11.46 -8.25
C THR A 367 19.11 -12.98 -8.45
N ALA A 368 18.49 -13.43 -9.53
CA ALA A 368 18.32 -14.86 -9.80
C ALA A 368 19.45 -15.44 -10.66
N ARG A 369 19.89 -14.69 -11.67
CA ARG A 369 21.00 -15.08 -12.57
C ARG A 369 21.73 -13.85 -13.04
N VAL A 370 23.03 -13.99 -13.18
CA VAL A 370 23.92 -12.98 -13.74
C VAL A 370 24.74 -13.64 -14.82
N ARG A 371 24.84 -13.00 -15.99
CA ARG A 371 25.78 -13.38 -17.03
C ARG A 371 26.86 -12.32 -17.09
N GLU A 372 28.06 -12.73 -16.70
CA GLU A 372 29.26 -11.92 -16.85
C GLU A 372 29.54 -11.65 -18.32
N ARG A 373 30.22 -10.53 -18.58
CA ARG A 373 30.61 -10.17 -19.93
C ARG A 373 31.93 -10.83 -20.30
N ASP A 374 31.93 -11.55 -21.42
CA ASP A 374 33.15 -12.10 -22.02
C ASP A 374 34.11 -10.96 -22.40
N GLU A 375 35.43 -11.19 -22.33
CA GLU A 375 36.41 -10.13 -22.54
C GLU A 375 36.32 -9.50 -23.93
N ASP A 376 36.04 -10.32 -24.94
CA ASP A 376 35.86 -9.87 -26.33
C ASP A 376 34.61 -8.98 -26.48
N ASP A 377 33.54 -9.31 -25.76
CA ASP A 377 32.26 -8.58 -25.74
C ASP A 377 32.35 -7.23 -25.01
N LYS A 378 33.35 -7.03 -24.12
CA LYS A 378 33.56 -5.77 -23.36
C LYS A 378 33.69 -4.56 -24.27
N SER A 379 34.22 -4.75 -25.48
CA SER A 379 34.45 -3.69 -26.45
C SER A 379 33.26 -3.43 -27.38
N GLN A 380 32.38 -4.41 -27.62
CA GLN A 380 31.36 -4.32 -28.68
C GLN A 380 29.93 -4.12 -28.16
N SER A 381 29.62 -4.62 -26.95
CA SER A 381 28.24 -4.56 -26.46
C SER A 381 27.95 -3.24 -25.74
N HIS A 382 27.32 -2.30 -26.44
CA HIS A 382 26.73 -1.07 -25.90
C HIS A 382 25.38 -1.30 -25.20
N SER A 383 24.97 -2.55 -24.99
CA SER A 383 23.68 -2.91 -24.39
C SER A 383 23.89 -3.57 -23.03
N PHE A 384 23.01 -3.28 -22.09
CA PHE A 384 22.90 -3.98 -20.82
C PHE A 384 21.46 -4.47 -20.67
N THR A 385 21.27 -5.75 -20.35
CA THR A 385 19.94 -6.36 -20.39
C THR A 385 19.48 -6.80 -19.01
N ILE A 386 18.25 -6.46 -18.68
CA ILE A 386 17.58 -6.85 -17.44
C ILE A 386 16.37 -7.74 -17.79
N GLY A 387 16.34 -8.95 -17.25
CA GLY A 387 15.21 -9.88 -17.36
C GLY A 387 14.45 -9.98 -16.05
N ILE A 388 13.18 -9.57 -16.03
CA ILE A 388 12.33 -9.67 -14.84
C ILE A 388 11.64 -11.03 -14.88
N LEU A 389 11.91 -11.89 -13.91
CA LEU A 389 11.31 -13.21 -13.82
C LEU A 389 9.90 -13.11 -13.23
N PRO A 390 8.93 -13.93 -13.70
CA PRO A 390 7.66 -14.07 -13.00
C PRO A 390 7.89 -14.59 -11.58
N PRO A 391 7.09 -14.17 -10.59
CA PRO A 391 7.20 -14.69 -9.23
C PRO A 391 6.87 -16.18 -9.24
N LYS A 392 7.77 -17.00 -8.69
CA LYS A 392 7.55 -18.46 -8.56
C LYS A 392 6.63 -18.80 -7.39
N ASN A 393 6.74 -18.00 -6.34
CA ASN A 393 6.07 -18.23 -5.08
C ASN A 393 4.70 -17.55 -5.06
N PHE A 394 3.89 -18.04 -4.13
CA PHE A 394 2.61 -17.44 -3.77
C PHE A 394 2.84 -16.05 -3.15
N GLN A 395 1.78 -15.25 -3.13
CA GLN A 395 1.82 -13.98 -2.43
C GLN A 395 1.74 -14.23 -0.92
N ILE A 396 2.58 -13.56 -0.15
CA ILE A 396 2.52 -13.62 1.31
C ILE A 396 1.61 -12.49 1.79
N ILE A 397 0.58 -12.82 2.55
CA ILE A 397 -0.34 -11.84 3.15
C ILE A 397 -0.21 -11.97 4.66
N ASN A 398 0.30 -10.92 5.30
CA ASN A 398 0.34 -10.77 6.75
C ASN A 398 -0.87 -9.93 7.16
N GLU A 399 -1.96 -10.60 7.53
CA GLU A 399 -3.21 -9.94 7.90
C GLU A 399 -3.33 -9.87 9.41
N HIS A 400 -3.34 -8.66 9.97
CA HIS A 400 -3.69 -8.48 11.38
C HIS A 400 -5.20 -8.65 11.52
N VAL A 401 -5.59 -9.63 12.32
CA VAL A 401 -6.99 -9.89 12.67
C VAL A 401 -7.21 -9.65 14.16
N PRO A 402 -8.42 -9.26 14.57
CA PRO A 402 -8.76 -9.20 15.99
C PRO A 402 -8.51 -10.57 16.63
N LYS A 403 -7.81 -10.61 17.78
CA LYS A 403 -7.59 -11.87 18.50
C LYS A 403 -8.89 -12.49 19.00
N PHE A 404 -9.90 -11.65 19.22
CA PHE A 404 -11.24 -12.05 19.62
C PHE A 404 -12.24 -11.39 18.68
N GLU A 405 -12.96 -12.19 17.91
CA GLU A 405 -14.09 -11.68 17.17
C GLU A 405 -15.26 -11.34 18.11
N LYS A 406 -16.14 -10.43 17.67
CA LYS A 406 -17.33 -10.03 18.46
C LYS A 406 -18.18 -11.24 18.88
N ILE A 407 -18.30 -12.22 17.98
CA ILE A 407 -19.10 -13.44 18.19
C ILE A 407 -18.42 -14.33 19.23
N GLU A 408 -17.10 -14.55 19.12
CA GLU A 408 -16.34 -15.34 20.10
C GLU A 408 -16.44 -14.74 21.49
N PHE A 409 -16.30 -13.41 21.61
CA PHE A 409 -16.48 -12.72 22.88
C PHE A 409 -17.86 -13.00 23.50
N LEU A 410 -18.95 -12.88 22.72
CA LEU A 410 -20.31 -13.18 23.20
C LEU A 410 -20.49 -14.65 23.59
N ILE A 411 -19.90 -15.57 22.83
CA ILE A 411 -19.93 -17.01 23.14
C ILE A 411 -19.17 -17.29 24.44
N TYR A 412 -18.00 -16.67 24.65
CA TYR A 412 -17.24 -16.80 25.89
C TYR A 412 -18.03 -16.29 27.10
N ILE A 413 -18.61 -15.09 27.00
CA ILE A 413 -19.44 -14.53 28.09
C ILE A 413 -20.68 -15.40 28.33
N GLY A 414 -21.39 -15.80 27.27
CA GLY A 414 -22.56 -16.68 27.37
C GLY A 414 -22.23 -18.05 27.97
N GLY A 415 -21.09 -18.62 27.58
CA GLY A 415 -20.57 -19.88 28.13
C GLY A 415 -20.24 -19.78 29.61
N LEU A 416 -19.60 -18.68 30.04
CA LEU A 416 -19.32 -18.42 31.46
C LEU A 416 -20.61 -18.28 32.28
N ILE A 417 -21.59 -17.53 31.79
CA ILE A 417 -22.89 -17.38 32.47
C ILE A 417 -23.60 -18.73 32.57
N SER A 418 -23.64 -19.50 31.47
CA SER A 418 -24.27 -20.82 31.44
C SER A 418 -23.60 -21.81 32.39
N LEU A 419 -22.26 -21.78 32.47
CA LEU A 419 -21.46 -22.68 33.31
C LEU A 419 -21.70 -22.41 34.81
N TYR A 420 -21.59 -21.15 35.24
CA TYR A 420 -21.66 -20.81 36.67
C TYR A 420 -23.08 -20.75 37.22
N MET A 421 -24.03 -20.26 36.42
CA MET A 421 -25.40 -20.10 36.88
C MET A 421 -26.24 -21.35 36.65
N GLY A 422 -25.72 -22.34 35.91
CA GLY A 422 -26.48 -23.53 35.52
C GLY A 422 -27.80 -23.14 34.83
N ILE A 423 -27.82 -21.96 34.20
CA ILE A 423 -28.95 -21.41 33.47
C ILE A 423 -29.13 -22.31 32.25
N SER A 424 -29.85 -23.42 32.46
CA SER A 424 -30.49 -24.11 31.36
C SER A 424 -31.66 -23.24 30.92
N PHE A 425 -31.93 -23.17 29.61
CA PHE A 425 -33.15 -22.54 29.09
C PHE A 425 -34.42 -23.03 29.82
N ARG A 426 -34.42 -24.26 30.34
CA ARG A 426 -35.49 -24.79 31.21
C ARG A 426 -35.63 -24.04 32.53
N SER A 427 -34.54 -23.68 33.20
CA SER A 427 -34.57 -22.97 34.50
C SER A 427 -35.09 -21.54 34.35
N ILE A 428 -34.63 -20.81 33.33
CA ILE A 428 -35.19 -19.48 32.99
C ILE A 428 -36.65 -19.62 32.59
N GLY A 429 -36.98 -20.57 31.70
CA GLY A 429 -38.36 -20.78 31.25
C GLY A 429 -39.32 -21.02 32.41
N VAL A 430 -38.98 -21.91 33.34
CA VAL A 430 -39.80 -22.18 34.53
C VAL A 430 -39.88 -20.95 35.45
N SER A 431 -38.80 -20.18 35.60
CA SER A 431 -38.79 -18.97 36.44
C SER A 431 -39.64 -17.85 35.83
N ILE A 432 -39.58 -17.63 34.51
CA ILE A 432 -40.41 -16.65 33.79
C ILE A 432 -41.88 -17.08 33.79
N LEU A 433 -42.19 -18.36 33.54
CA LEU A 433 -43.56 -18.87 33.64
C LEU A 433 -44.12 -18.78 35.07
N SER A 434 -43.30 -19.05 36.09
CA SER A 434 -43.68 -18.85 37.49
C SER A 434 -43.92 -17.38 37.82
N TRP A 435 -43.09 -16.47 37.33
CA TRP A 435 -43.29 -15.02 37.51
C TRP A 435 -44.51 -14.50 36.75
N ALA A 436 -44.75 -14.96 35.52
CA ALA A 436 -45.91 -14.60 34.72
C ALA A 436 -47.22 -15.08 35.38
N THR A 437 -47.22 -16.30 35.94
CA THR A 437 -48.37 -16.82 36.69
C THR A 437 -48.55 -16.14 38.05
N PHE A 438 -47.47 -15.68 38.70
CA PHE A 438 -47.54 -14.90 39.93
C PHE A 438 -48.08 -13.48 39.68
N SER A 439 -47.61 -12.81 38.62
CA SER A 439 -48.09 -11.49 38.19
C SER A 439 -49.58 -11.53 37.78
N SER A 440 -50.00 -12.58 37.06
CA SER A 440 -51.40 -12.82 36.70
C SER A 440 -52.31 -12.99 37.94
N LYS A 441 -51.82 -13.59 39.04
CA LYS A 441 -52.59 -13.73 40.29
C LYS A 441 -52.67 -12.46 41.13
N HIS A 442 -51.79 -11.50 40.93
CA HIS A 442 -51.81 -10.23 41.67
C HIS A 442 -52.56 -9.11 40.93
N GLN A 443 -52.90 -9.30 39.65
CA GLN A 443 -53.72 -8.36 38.90
C GLN A 443 -55.23 -8.46 39.17
N SER A 444 -55.70 -9.52 39.84
CA SER A 444 -57.09 -9.63 40.33
C SER A 444 -57.34 -8.91 41.66
N GLY A 445 -56.31 -8.32 42.29
CA GLY A 445 -56.43 -7.55 43.55
C GLY A 445 -56.44 -6.03 43.41
N LEU A 446 -56.21 -5.49 42.20
CA LEU A 446 -56.10 -4.03 41.97
C LEU A 446 -57.24 -3.45 41.10
N CYS A 447 -58.33 -4.21 40.90
CA CYS A 447 -59.53 -3.73 40.20
C CYS A 447 -60.68 -3.25 41.13
N ILE A 448 -60.44 -2.97 42.43
CA ILE A 448 -61.49 -2.52 43.36
C ILE A 448 -61.41 -1.01 43.70
N TRP A 449 -60.46 -0.24 43.17
CA TRP A 449 -60.32 1.18 43.53
C TRP A 449 -60.16 2.14 42.35
N CYS A 450 -61.06 2.04 41.37
CA CYS A 450 -61.27 3.11 40.37
C CYS A 450 -62.75 3.12 39.91
N CYS A 451 -63.65 3.39 40.85
CA CYS A 451 -64.98 3.91 40.55
C CYS A 451 -65.24 5.12 41.46
N ARG A 452 -64.67 6.28 41.09
CA ARG A 452 -65.22 7.57 41.48
C ARG A 452 -65.06 8.56 40.34
N GLN A 453 -66.05 8.47 39.44
CA GLN A 453 -66.71 9.54 38.70
C GLN A 453 -66.25 10.97 39.04
N THR A 454 -65.68 11.65 38.04
CA THR A 454 -65.97 13.05 37.75
C THR A 454 -65.89 13.26 36.24
N ASP A 455 -67.05 13.62 35.69
CA ASP A 455 -67.26 14.18 34.36
C ASP A 455 -66.40 15.43 34.12
N LEU A 456 -65.90 15.63 32.90
CA LEU A 456 -66.17 16.81 32.06
C LEU A 456 -65.20 16.92 30.85
N LYS A 457 -65.81 16.82 29.67
CA LYS A 457 -65.64 17.60 28.42
C LYS A 457 -64.33 17.59 27.62
N ASP A 458 -64.48 16.99 26.43
CA ASP A 458 -64.32 17.57 25.09
C ASP A 458 -63.01 18.28 24.70
N ASN A 459 -62.24 17.66 23.79
CA ASN A 459 -62.24 17.99 22.34
C ASN A 459 -60.98 17.44 21.62
N ASN A 460 -61.21 16.82 20.44
CA ASN A 460 -60.40 16.84 19.20
C ASN A 460 -58.92 16.41 19.30
N THR A 461 -58.33 15.46 18.57
CA THR A 461 -58.49 14.98 17.18
C THR A 461 -57.47 13.83 17.01
N PRO A 462 -57.71 12.74 16.25
CA PRO A 462 -56.72 11.68 16.10
C PRO A 462 -55.87 11.85 14.83
N THR A 463 -54.55 12.02 15.00
CA THR A 463 -53.57 11.80 13.93
C THR A 463 -53.14 10.34 13.97
N ALA A 464 -53.55 9.58 12.96
CA ALA A 464 -53.15 8.19 12.75
C ALA A 464 -51.65 8.13 12.39
N ILE A 465 -50.87 7.37 13.16
CA ILE A 465 -49.55 6.88 12.74
C ILE A 465 -49.69 5.36 12.61
N ALA A 466 -49.73 4.90 11.37
CA ALA A 466 -49.68 3.50 11.01
C ALA A 466 -48.27 2.95 11.29
N VAL A 467 -48.17 1.96 12.18
CA VAL A 467 -46.98 1.13 12.33
C VAL A 467 -47.16 -0.07 11.42
N ALA A 468 -46.48 -0.05 10.27
CA ALA A 468 -46.41 -1.19 9.36
C ALA A 468 -45.47 -2.26 9.94
N THR A 469 -46.00 -3.47 10.07
CA THR A 469 -45.26 -4.70 10.34
C THR A 469 -44.51 -5.13 9.08
N SER A 470 -43.19 -5.06 9.07
CA SER A 470 -42.36 -5.60 8.00
C SER A 470 -42.15 -7.10 8.18
N ALA A 471 -42.64 -7.87 7.22
CA ALA A 471 -42.39 -9.30 7.07
C ALA A 471 -40.95 -9.60 6.64
N THR A 472 -40.51 -10.79 7.01
CA THR A 472 -39.24 -11.48 6.78
C THR A 472 -38.60 -11.27 5.41
N GLY A 473 -37.39 -10.69 5.41
CA GLY A 473 -36.50 -10.58 4.25
C GLY A 473 -35.39 -11.64 4.28
N ASN A 474 -35.26 -12.38 3.16
CA ASN A 474 -34.14 -13.25 2.85
C ASN A 474 -32.85 -12.43 2.66
N ASN A 475 -31.80 -12.74 3.42
CA ASN A 475 -30.46 -12.18 3.21
C ASN A 475 -29.76 -12.91 2.05
N GLN A 476 -29.89 -12.37 0.84
CA GLN A 476 -28.84 -12.44 -0.16
C GLN A 476 -28.07 -11.12 -0.10
N GLN A 477 -26.81 -11.21 0.34
CA GLN A 477 -25.89 -10.10 0.47
C GLN A 477 -25.39 -9.73 -0.94
N ALA A 478 -26.11 -8.81 -1.58
CA ALA A 478 -25.65 -8.12 -2.78
C ALA A 478 -24.72 -6.98 -2.35
N ASP A 479 -23.43 -7.10 -2.67
CA ASP A 479 -22.45 -6.02 -2.58
C ASP A 479 -22.91 -4.84 -3.45
N LYS A 480 -23.42 -3.79 -2.80
CA LYS A 480 -23.62 -2.49 -3.44
C LYS A 480 -22.31 -1.70 -3.33
N THR A 481 -21.50 -1.80 -4.37
CA THR A 481 -20.37 -0.89 -4.61
C THR A 481 -20.95 0.50 -4.88
N ILE A 482 -20.76 1.42 -3.93
CA ILE A 482 -21.08 2.83 -4.09
C ILE A 482 -19.93 3.46 -4.88
N TYR A 483 -20.18 3.80 -6.14
CA TYR A 483 -19.27 4.63 -6.93
C TYR A 483 -19.32 6.07 -6.39
N TYR A 484 -18.25 6.50 -5.73
CA TYR A 484 -18.00 7.92 -5.53
C TYR A 484 -17.47 8.48 -6.86
N ASN A 485 -18.31 9.23 -7.57
CA ASN A 485 -17.84 10.11 -8.63
C ASN A 485 -17.00 11.22 -7.99
N LEU A 486 -15.69 11.01 -7.90
CA LEU A 486 -14.74 12.06 -7.58
C LEU A 486 -14.71 13.05 -8.76
N PRO A 487 -14.85 14.36 -8.52
CA PRO A 487 -14.64 15.36 -9.56
C PRO A 487 -13.17 15.31 -10.03
N PRO A 488 -12.89 15.63 -11.31
CA PRO A 488 -11.53 15.71 -11.81
C PRO A 488 -10.71 16.72 -11.00
N PRO A 489 -9.38 16.52 -10.88
CA PRO A 489 -8.53 17.41 -10.11
C PRO A 489 -8.59 18.82 -10.71
N THR A 490 -9.12 19.76 -9.93
CA THR A 490 -9.05 21.18 -10.24
C THR A 490 -7.59 21.59 -10.34
N THR A 491 -7.16 21.95 -11.55
CA THR A 491 -5.88 22.58 -11.81
C THR A 491 -5.91 23.96 -11.15
N THR A 492 -5.26 24.10 -10.00
CA THR A 492 -5.09 25.39 -9.34
C THR A 492 -4.11 26.22 -10.16
N ILE A 493 -4.64 27.03 -11.08
CA ILE A 493 -3.87 28.06 -11.78
C ILE A 493 -3.56 29.15 -10.75
N PHE A 494 -2.30 29.19 -10.29
CA PHE A 494 -1.80 30.31 -9.50
C PHE A 494 -1.67 31.54 -10.42
N TYR A 495 -2.59 32.49 -10.27
CA TYR A 495 -2.42 33.83 -10.81
C TYR A 495 -1.33 34.54 -10.01
N ASN A 496 -0.20 34.76 -10.67
CA ASN A 496 0.89 35.59 -10.16
C ASN A 496 0.39 37.04 -10.11
N LYS A 497 0.24 37.58 -8.90
CA LYS A 497 -0.22 38.96 -8.70
C LYS A 497 0.97 39.89 -8.87
N ASP A 498 0.83 40.81 -9.81
CA ASP A 498 1.79 41.84 -10.19
C ASP A 498 2.47 42.52 -8.99
N TYR A 499 3.80 42.57 -9.02
CA TYR A 499 4.58 43.58 -8.30
C TYR A 499 4.89 44.72 -9.26
N LYS A 500 4.40 45.91 -8.91
CA LYS A 500 4.86 47.21 -9.40
C LYS A 500 6.15 47.61 -8.71
#